data_AF-A0A0Q2X455-F1
#
_entry.id   AF-A0A0Q2X455-F1
#
_cell.length_a   1.000
_cell.length_b   1.000
_cell.length_c   1.000
_cell.angle_alpha   90.00
_cell.angle_beta   90.00
_cell.angle_gamma   90.00
#
_symmetry.space_group_name_H-M   'P 1'
#
loop_
_entity.id
_entity.type
_entity.pdbx_description
1 polymer ?
#
loop_
_entity_poly.entity_id
_entity_poly.type
_entity_poly.pdbx_seq_one_letter_code
_entity_poly.pdbx_strand_id
1 'polypeptide(L)'
;MSELPAELRGLLPPIADIGAPFNSTDSVNDPNLPFRRLIRAGSRGSDWFVWYEHGGIGYFWQAVVARVTPGGQPTVLANAGTISDTLCSLTDGVYTGQVPPYPPGAWEAGDF
;
A
#
# COMPACT_ATOMS: atom_id res chain seq x y z
N MET A 1 -8.71 -3.49 -10.62
CA MET A 1 -8.23 -2.12 -10.38
C MET A 1 -9.38 -1.10 -10.34
N SER A 2 -10.58 -1.46 -9.87
CA SER A 2 -11.75 -0.57 -9.93
C SER A 2 -11.82 0.47 -8.80
N GLU A 3 -10.99 0.33 -7.76
CA GLU A 3 -11.14 1.10 -6.51
C GLU A 3 -10.28 2.37 -6.43
N LEU A 4 -9.39 2.62 -7.39
CA LEU A 4 -8.51 3.80 -7.40
C LEU A 4 -8.91 4.82 -8.49
N PRO A 5 -8.80 6.13 -8.22
CA PRO A 5 -8.92 7.17 -9.25
C PRO A 5 -8.02 6.87 -10.46
N ALA A 6 -8.47 7.23 -11.66
CA ALA A 6 -7.72 6.95 -12.89
C ALA A 6 -6.34 7.60 -12.89
N GLU A 7 -6.26 8.81 -12.35
CA GLU A 7 -5.04 9.58 -12.17
C GLU A 7 -4.05 8.82 -11.27
N LEU A 8 -4.54 8.21 -10.18
CA LEU A 8 -3.73 7.44 -9.24
C LEU A 8 -3.26 6.10 -9.83
N ARG A 9 -4.05 5.50 -10.73
CA ARG A 9 -3.67 4.27 -11.46
C ARG A 9 -2.50 4.49 -12.41
N GLY A 10 -2.33 5.70 -12.94
CA GLY A 10 -1.18 6.06 -13.77
C GLY A 10 0.11 6.29 -12.97
N LEU A 11 0.01 6.55 -11.66
CA LEU A 11 1.16 6.81 -10.81
C LEU A 11 1.93 5.55 -10.44
N LEU A 12 1.21 4.43 -10.25
CA LEU A 12 1.81 3.17 -9.83
C LEU A 12 1.96 2.23 -11.03
N PRO A 13 3.03 1.42 -11.07
CA PRO A 13 3.07 0.30 -12.01
C PRO A 13 1.88 -0.65 -11.79
N PRO A 14 1.62 -1.58 -12.73
CA PRO A 14 0.51 -2.52 -12.62
C PRO A 14 0.40 -3.15 -11.23
N ILE A 15 -0.83 -3.16 -10.70
CA ILE A 15 -1.15 -3.57 -9.34
C ILE A 15 -2.39 -4.47 -9.36
N ALA A 16 -2.32 -5.60 -8.66
CA ALA A 16 -3.43 -6.51 -8.46
C ALA A 16 -4.42 -5.92 -7.44
N ASP A 17 -5.70 -6.30 -7.55
CA ASP A 17 -6.71 -5.96 -6.56
C ASP A 17 -6.46 -6.67 -5.21
N ILE A 18 -7.12 -6.19 -4.17
CA ILE A 18 -7.04 -6.75 -2.82
C ILE A 18 -7.35 -8.25 -2.87
N GLY A 19 -6.43 -9.08 -2.36
CA GLY A 19 -6.56 -10.54 -2.32
C GLY A 19 -6.34 -11.28 -3.64
N ALA A 20 -6.19 -10.59 -4.77
CA ALA A 20 -5.95 -11.22 -6.07
C ALA A 20 -4.53 -11.84 -6.17
N PRO A 21 -4.29 -12.74 -7.14
CA PRO A 21 -2.94 -13.26 -7.41
C PRO A 21 -1.99 -12.17 -7.90
N PHE A 22 -0.72 -12.28 -7.52
CA PHE A 22 0.38 -11.43 -7.98
C PHE A 22 1.72 -12.17 -7.84
N ASN A 23 2.77 -11.70 -8.51
CA ASN A 23 4.13 -12.24 -8.38
C ASN A 23 4.79 -11.69 -7.11
N SER A 24 4.80 -12.48 -6.03
CA SER A 24 5.37 -12.08 -4.74
C SER A 24 6.89 -12.27 -4.64
N THR A 25 7.49 -13.04 -5.56
CA THR A 25 8.94 -13.29 -5.64
C THR A 25 9.45 -12.97 -7.05
N ASP A 26 10.76 -13.00 -7.24
CA ASP A 26 11.42 -12.88 -8.55
C ASP A 26 11.22 -14.12 -9.46
N SER A 27 10.69 -15.22 -8.91
CA SER A 27 10.31 -16.41 -9.66
C SER A 27 8.94 -16.20 -10.31
N VAL A 28 8.95 -15.82 -11.59
CA VAL A 28 7.73 -15.53 -12.36
C VAL A 28 7.07 -16.82 -12.84
N ASN A 29 5.95 -17.18 -12.21
CA ASN A 29 5.12 -18.31 -12.65
C ASN A 29 4.09 -17.91 -13.71
N ASP A 30 3.58 -16.67 -13.64
CA ASP A 30 2.71 -16.08 -14.66
C ASP A 30 3.19 -14.66 -14.99
N PRO A 31 3.71 -14.42 -16.21
CA PRO A 31 4.24 -13.12 -16.62
C PRO A 31 3.16 -12.04 -16.78
N ASN A 32 1.87 -12.41 -16.79
CA ASN A 32 0.77 -11.45 -16.88
C ASN A 32 0.37 -10.89 -15.51
N LEU A 33 0.83 -11.50 -14.42
CA LEU A 33 0.54 -11.02 -13.08
C LEU A 33 1.47 -9.85 -12.71
N PRO A 34 0.94 -8.80 -12.05
CA PRO A 34 1.76 -7.72 -11.54
C PRO A 34 2.64 -8.19 -10.38
N PHE A 35 3.64 -7.40 -10.03
CA PHE A 35 4.49 -7.59 -8.83
C PHE A 35 3.99 -6.82 -7.60
N ARG A 36 2.80 -6.22 -7.70
CA ARG A 36 2.21 -5.43 -6.61
C ARG A 36 0.80 -5.90 -6.36
N ARG A 37 0.37 -5.88 -5.10
CA ARG A 37 -1.03 -6.12 -4.73
C ARG A 37 -1.53 -5.06 -3.79
N LEU A 38 -2.67 -4.45 -4.13
CA LEU A 38 -3.31 -3.45 -3.29
C LEU A 38 -3.70 -4.08 -1.95
N ILE A 39 -3.41 -3.38 -0.86
CA ILE A 39 -3.93 -3.71 0.48
C ILE A 39 -5.13 -2.83 0.76
N ARG A 40 -4.97 -1.51 0.55
CA ARG A 40 -6.03 -0.51 0.72
C ARG A 40 -5.60 0.84 0.17
N ALA A 41 -6.57 1.72 0.01
CA ALA A 41 -6.34 3.13 -0.27
C ALA A 41 -7.42 3.98 0.37
N GLY A 42 -7.12 5.27 0.53
CA GLY A 42 -8.08 6.25 1.03
C GLY A 42 -7.59 7.66 0.77
N SER A 43 -8.40 8.65 1.10
CA SER A 43 -8.07 10.05 0.84
C SER A 43 -8.60 11.00 1.89
N ARG A 44 -7.94 12.16 1.96
CA ARG A 44 -8.40 13.36 2.66
C ARG A 44 -8.28 14.54 1.69
N GLY A 45 -9.41 14.98 1.15
CA GLY A 45 -9.40 16.00 0.09
C GLY A 45 -8.70 15.47 -1.16
N SER A 46 -7.67 16.19 -1.63
CA SER A 46 -6.87 15.80 -2.80
C SER A 46 -5.69 14.88 -2.47
N ASP A 47 -5.42 14.62 -1.19
CA ASP A 47 -4.31 13.77 -0.78
C ASP A 47 -4.81 12.33 -0.61
N TRP A 48 -4.22 11.43 -1.39
CA TRP A 48 -4.49 10.00 -1.40
C TRP A 48 -3.34 9.25 -0.76
N PHE A 49 -3.66 8.20 -0.01
CA PHE A 49 -2.69 7.17 0.36
C PHE A 49 -3.03 5.86 -0.33
N VAL A 50 -2.01 5.12 -0.77
CA VAL A 50 -2.12 3.77 -1.31
C VAL A 50 -1.13 2.89 -0.59
N TRP A 51 -1.60 1.74 -0.11
CA TRP A 51 -0.78 0.73 0.52
C TRP A 51 -0.82 -0.56 -0.28
N TYR A 52 0.34 -1.15 -0.50
CA TYR A 52 0.45 -2.35 -1.31
C TYR A 52 1.63 -3.23 -0.89
N GLU A 53 1.51 -4.51 -1.20
CA GLU A 53 2.60 -5.47 -1.16
C GLU A 53 3.44 -5.33 -2.43
N HIS A 54 4.75 -5.49 -2.31
CA HIS A 54 5.70 -5.45 -3.41
C HIS A 54 6.55 -6.73 -3.39
N GLY A 55 6.49 -7.49 -4.49
CA GLY A 55 7.28 -8.69 -4.71
C GLY A 55 8.44 -8.48 -5.70
N GLY A 56 9.31 -9.49 -5.79
CA GLY A 56 10.51 -9.48 -6.64
C GLY A 56 11.69 -10.07 -5.89
N ILE A 57 12.88 -9.48 -6.06
CA ILE A 57 14.11 -9.91 -5.35
C ILE A 57 13.93 -9.86 -3.83
N GLY A 58 13.05 -8.98 -3.34
CA GLY A 58 12.59 -8.94 -1.96
C GLY A 58 11.08 -8.80 -1.87
N TYR A 59 10.54 -9.18 -0.72
CA TYR A 59 9.13 -9.01 -0.37
C TYR A 59 8.98 -7.96 0.72
N PHE A 60 8.19 -6.91 0.47
CA PHE A 60 7.99 -5.82 1.42
C PHE A 60 6.66 -5.09 1.19
N TRP A 61 6.31 -4.22 2.13
CA TRP A 61 5.13 -3.36 2.06
C TRP A 61 5.54 -1.94 1.69
N GLN A 62 4.69 -1.24 0.95
CA GLN A 62 4.95 0.13 0.53
C GLN A 62 3.70 0.99 0.67
N ALA A 63 3.92 2.22 1.13
CA ALA A 63 2.93 3.26 1.28
C ALA A 63 3.33 4.47 0.42
N VAL A 64 2.45 4.86 -0.49
CA VAL A 64 2.61 6.08 -1.30
C VAL A 64 1.53 7.07 -0.91
N VAL A 65 1.93 8.30 -0.62
CA VAL A 65 1.02 9.44 -0.49
C VAL A 65 1.21 10.33 -1.69
N ALA A 66 0.12 10.64 -2.39
CA ALA A 66 0.14 11.49 -3.56
C ALA A 66 -1.01 12.50 -3.53
N ARG A 67 -0.73 13.71 -3.97
CA ARG A 67 -1.74 14.71 -4.26
C ARG A 67 -2.28 14.49 -5.66
N VAL A 68 -3.59 14.29 -5.77
CA VAL A 68 -4.32 14.16 -7.04
C VAL A 68 -5.18 15.38 -7.24
N THR A 69 -4.97 16.08 -8.36
CA THR A 69 -5.84 17.15 -8.84
C THR A 69 -6.61 16.67 -10.07
N PRO A 70 -7.91 16.99 -10.21
CA PRO A 70 -8.68 16.61 -11.39
C PRO A 70 -8.01 17.11 -12.67
N GLY A 71 -7.78 16.20 -13.62
CA GLY A 71 -7.12 16.52 -14.90
C GLY A 71 -5.64 16.88 -14.82
N GLY A 72 -5.02 16.81 -13.64
CA GLY A 72 -3.60 17.07 -13.41
C GLY A 72 -2.79 15.78 -13.24
N GLN A 73 -1.46 15.91 -13.31
CA GLN A 73 -0.55 14.82 -12.97
C GLN A 73 -0.45 14.66 -11.45
N PRO A 74 -0.56 13.43 -10.90
CA PRO A 74 -0.36 13.19 -9.48
C PRO A 74 1.02 13.63 -9.02
N THR A 75 1.11 14.28 -7.86
CA THR A 75 2.38 14.65 -7.22
C THR A 75 2.64 13.75 -6.03
N VAL A 76 3.74 12.99 -6.04
CA VAL A 76 4.13 12.16 -4.90
C VAL A 76 4.57 13.08 -3.75
N LEU A 77 3.91 12.95 -2.60
CA LEU A 77 4.23 13.69 -1.38
C LEU A 77 5.11 12.86 -0.45
N ALA A 78 4.88 11.55 -0.40
CA ALA A 78 5.70 10.61 0.36
C ALA A 78 5.69 9.23 -0.30
N ASN A 79 6.80 8.51 -0.13
CA ASN A 79 6.94 7.13 -0.59
C ASN A 79 7.84 6.38 0.39
N ALA A 80 7.28 5.44 1.13
CA ALA A 80 7.96 4.71 2.19
C ALA A 80 7.75 3.20 2.04
N GLY A 81 8.82 2.44 2.21
CA GLY A 81 8.80 0.98 2.25
C GLY A 81 9.12 0.46 3.65
N THR A 82 8.55 -0.68 4.01
CA THR A 82 8.85 -1.41 5.26
C THR A 82 8.85 -2.91 5.00
N ILE A 83 9.73 -3.64 5.68
CA ILE A 83 9.77 -5.11 5.66
C ILE A 83 8.85 -5.74 6.71
N SER A 84 8.13 -4.93 7.48
CA SER A 84 7.15 -5.39 8.46
C SER A 84 5.75 -4.91 8.10
N ASP A 85 4.79 -5.81 8.19
CA ASP A 85 3.34 -5.56 8.08
C ASP A 85 2.76 -4.80 9.28
N THR A 86 3.56 -4.49 10.32
CA THR A 86 3.12 -3.85 11.58
C THR A 86 2.23 -2.65 11.32
N LEU A 87 2.62 -1.78 10.39
CA LEU A 87 1.85 -0.57 10.10
C LEU A 87 0.48 -0.94 9.50
N CYS A 88 0.34 -2.05 8.76
CA CYS A 88 -0.92 -2.50 8.13
C CYS A 88 -1.85 -2.98 9.24
N SER A 89 -1.36 -3.90 10.05
CA SER A 89 -2.09 -4.54 11.14
C SER A 89 -2.55 -3.51 12.18
N LEU A 90 -1.73 -2.51 12.51
CA LEU A 90 -2.07 -1.46 13.45
C LEU A 90 -3.24 -0.60 12.98
N THR A 91 -3.21 -0.21 11.71
CA THR A 91 -4.23 0.67 11.11
C THR A 91 -5.51 -0.08 10.77
N ASP A 92 -5.45 -1.36 10.38
CA ASP A 92 -6.63 -2.23 10.29
C ASP A 92 -7.27 -2.41 11.68
N GLY A 93 -6.44 -2.54 12.72
CA GLY A 93 -6.90 -2.56 14.10
C GLY A 93 -7.61 -1.26 14.52
N VAL A 94 -7.09 -0.10 14.13
CA VAL A 94 -7.78 1.20 14.34
C VAL A 94 -9.13 1.21 13.61
N TYR A 95 -9.19 0.77 12.35
CA TYR A 95 -10.43 0.75 11.57
C TYR A 95 -11.50 -0.19 12.14
N THR A 96 -11.09 -1.29 12.78
CA THR A 96 -11.99 -2.28 13.38
C THR A 96 -12.27 -2.01 14.86
N GLY A 97 -11.69 -0.95 15.44
CA GLY A 97 -11.78 -0.66 16.87
C GLY A 97 -11.06 -1.66 17.76
N GLN A 98 -10.20 -2.51 17.18
CA GLN A 98 -9.44 -3.55 17.86
C GLN A 98 -7.98 -3.44 17.44
N VAL A 99 -7.22 -2.51 18.05
CA VAL A 99 -5.78 -2.43 17.80
C VAL A 99 -5.13 -3.71 18.35
N PRO A 100 -4.55 -4.59 17.51
CA PRO A 100 -3.90 -5.79 18.00
C PRO A 100 -2.68 -5.41 18.85
N PRO A 101 -2.28 -6.22 19.84
CA PRO A 101 -1.05 -5.98 20.57
C PRO A 101 0.12 -5.87 19.59
N TYR A 102 1.05 -4.94 19.86
CA TYR A 102 2.21 -4.72 19.01
C TYR A 102 2.94 -6.05 18.74
N PRO A 103 3.34 -6.32 17.48
CA PRO A 103 4.09 -7.53 17.17
C PRO A 103 5.40 -7.56 17.98
N PRO A 104 5.98 -8.75 18.23
CA PRO A 104 7.21 -8.89 19.01
C PRO A 104 8.31 -7.95 18.51
N GLY A 105 8.79 -7.06 19.39
CA GLY A 105 9.82 -6.06 19.07
C GLY A 105 9.29 -4.69 18.64
N ALA A 106 7.98 -4.51 18.48
CA ALA A 106 7.35 -3.19 18.35
C ALA A 106 6.87 -2.69 19.72
N TRP A 107 6.90 -1.38 19.92
CA TRP A 107 6.45 -0.70 21.13
C TRP A 107 5.60 0.51 20.77
N GLU A 108 4.71 0.92 21.68
CA GLU A 108 4.09 2.24 21.62
C GLU A 108 5.18 3.31 21.75
N ALA A 109 5.34 4.15 20.73
CA ALA A 109 6.11 5.37 20.90
C ALA A 109 5.31 6.28 21.83
N GLY A 110 5.89 6.65 22.98
CA GLY A 110 5.21 7.42 24.02
C GLY A 110 4.67 8.78 23.55
N ASP A 111 3.82 9.35 24.41
CA ASP A 111 2.95 10.51 24.15
C ASP A 111 3.60 11.69 23.39
N PHE A 112 2.83 12.26 22.45
CA PHE A 112 3.17 13.44 21.63
C PHE A 112 3.17 14.75 22.42
#